data_AF-A0A103XE36-F1
#
_entry.id   AF-A0A103XE36-F1
#
_cell.length_a   1.000
_cell.length_b   1.000
_cell.length_c   1.000
_cell.angle_alpha   90.00
_cell.angle_beta   90.00
_cell.angle_gamma   90.00
#
_symmetry.space_group_name_H-M   'P 1'
#
loop_
_entity.id
_entity.type
_entity.pdbx_description
1 polymer ?
#
loop_
_entity_poly.entity_id
_entity_poly.type
_entity_poly.pdbx_seq_one_letter_code
_entity_poly.pdbx_strand_id
1 'polypeptide(L)'
;MGDLYALDFDGVLCDSCGESSISAVKAAKVRWPELFATVDSAMEDWIVDQMHIVRPVVETGYENLLLVRLLLEMKIPSLCKSSVAEGLTIEGILENWSKIKPVIMEEWSENRDALVDLFGKVRDEWMEKDLATWVGANSFVEDRLATLKNVIKEPELNGWNLYLGDWGYNTQKEREEAATYSRIQILQLSDFSKKLK
;
A
#
# COMPACT_ATOMS: atom_id res chain seq x y z
N MET A 1 0.09 -9.20 -24.80
CA MET A 1 0.41 -10.08 -23.67
C MET A 1 -0.73 -9.95 -22.69
N GLY A 2 -1.39 -11.04 -22.30
CA GLY A 2 -2.51 -10.99 -21.36
C GLY A 2 -1.99 -11.04 -19.92
N ASP A 3 -2.60 -10.26 -19.03
CA ASP A 3 -2.34 -10.34 -17.59
C ASP A 3 -3.05 -11.58 -17.00
N LEU A 4 -2.42 -12.27 -16.05
CA LEU A 4 -3.02 -13.37 -15.29
C LEU A 4 -3.30 -12.88 -13.87
N TYR A 5 -4.59 -12.81 -13.50
CA TYR A 5 -5.03 -12.45 -12.15
C TYR A 5 -5.33 -13.71 -11.36
N ALA A 6 -4.64 -13.90 -10.24
CA ALA A 6 -4.92 -14.97 -9.27
C ALA A 6 -5.45 -14.31 -8.00
N LEU A 7 -6.77 -14.39 -7.79
CA LEU A 7 -7.45 -13.90 -6.60
C LEU A 7 -7.69 -15.08 -5.66
N ASP A 8 -7.31 -14.95 -4.39
CA ASP A 8 -7.65 -15.95 -3.37
C ASP A 8 -9.15 -15.88 -3.04
N PHE A 9 -9.71 -16.99 -2.53
CA PHE A 9 -11.13 -17.33 -2.27
C PHE A 9 -12.18 -16.19 -2.34
N ASP A 10 -13.29 -16.48 -3.05
CA ASP A 10 -14.52 -15.68 -3.19
C ASP A 10 -14.40 -14.33 -3.93
N GLY A 11 -13.24 -13.95 -4.48
CA GLY A 11 -13.10 -12.71 -5.26
C GLY A 11 -12.99 -11.44 -4.41
N VAL A 12 -12.70 -11.60 -3.11
CA VAL A 12 -12.55 -10.52 -2.14
C VAL A 12 -11.10 -10.07 -2.04
N LEU A 13 -10.85 -8.76 -2.10
CA LEU A 13 -9.55 -8.16 -1.86
C LEU A 13 -9.64 -7.08 -0.79
N CYS A 14 -8.96 -7.31 0.33
CA CYS A 14 -8.63 -6.27 1.30
C CYS A 14 -7.28 -5.65 0.90
N ASP A 15 -7.33 -4.52 0.21
CA ASP A 15 -6.14 -3.77 -0.16
C ASP A 15 -5.76 -2.80 0.97
N SER A 16 -4.69 -3.18 1.68
CA SER A 16 -4.04 -2.39 2.73
C SER A 16 -2.73 -1.75 2.25
N CYS A 17 -2.46 -1.73 0.94
CA CYS A 17 -1.24 -1.15 0.40
C CYS A 17 -1.13 0.34 0.72
N GLY A 18 -2.22 1.09 0.56
CA GLY A 18 -2.29 2.51 0.96
C GLY A 18 -1.95 2.71 2.45
N GLU A 19 -2.65 2.03 3.34
CA GLU A 19 -2.39 2.08 4.79
C GLU A 19 -0.94 1.73 5.13
N SER A 20 -0.46 0.57 4.67
CA SER A 20 0.88 0.07 5.02
C SER A 20 2.00 0.97 4.46
N SER A 21 1.78 1.60 3.31
CA SER A 21 2.70 2.59 2.73
C SER A 21 2.74 3.87 3.55
N ILE A 22 1.58 4.41 3.94
CA ILE A 22 1.49 5.62 4.77
C ILE A 22 2.11 5.35 6.16
N SER A 23 1.83 4.20 6.75
CA SER A 23 2.43 3.75 8.00
C SER A 23 3.95 3.64 7.90
N ALA A 24 4.48 3.19 6.76
CA ALA A 24 5.91 3.13 6.52
C ALA A 24 6.54 4.52 6.38
N VAL A 25 5.88 5.47 5.71
CA VAL A 25 6.31 6.88 5.66
C VAL A 25 6.35 7.49 7.06
N LYS A 26 5.30 7.29 7.87
CA LYS A 26 5.25 7.75 9.27
C LYS A 26 6.38 7.13 10.09
N ALA A 27 6.64 5.83 9.95
CA ALA A 27 7.70 5.14 10.66
C ALA A 27 9.11 5.58 10.19
N ALA A 28 9.29 5.81 8.89
CA ALA A 28 10.54 6.30 8.32
C ALA A 28 10.88 7.71 8.83
N LYS A 29 9.88 8.60 8.98
CA LYS A 29 10.04 9.91 9.62
C LYS A 29 10.52 9.82 11.08
N VAL A 30 10.06 8.81 11.82
CA VAL A 30 10.52 8.57 13.19
C VAL A 30 11.94 7.98 13.22
N ARG A 31 12.25 7.05 12.32
CA ARG A 31 13.54 6.35 12.28
C ARG A 31 14.68 7.21 11.75
N TRP A 32 14.41 7.99 10.72
CA TRP A 32 15.38 8.79 9.96
C TRP A 32 14.92 10.25 9.80
N PRO A 33 14.69 10.99 10.91
CA PRO A 33 14.11 12.33 10.87
C PRO A 33 14.88 13.30 9.97
N GLU A 34 16.22 13.24 10.00
CA GLU A 34 17.07 14.11 9.16
C GLU A 34 16.91 13.87 7.66
N LEU A 35 16.66 12.62 7.23
CA LEU A 35 16.44 12.31 5.81
C LEU A 35 15.06 12.76 5.35
N PHE A 36 14.07 12.69 6.23
CA PHE A 36 12.68 13.03 5.93
C PHE A 36 12.31 14.49 6.26
N ALA A 37 13.24 15.29 6.77
CA ALA A 37 13.00 16.68 7.15
C ALA A 37 12.58 17.57 5.98
N THR A 38 13.04 17.27 4.76
CA THR A 38 12.73 18.03 3.54
C THR A 38 11.68 17.35 2.66
N VAL A 39 11.06 16.26 3.13
CA VAL A 39 10.03 15.54 2.39
C VAL A 39 8.71 16.30 2.56
N ASP A 40 8.22 16.85 1.47
CA ASP A 40 6.92 17.51 1.39
C ASP A 40 5.81 16.51 1.00
N SER A 41 4.56 16.98 0.98
CA SER A 41 3.41 16.13 0.66
C SER A 41 3.49 15.53 -0.75
N ALA A 42 4.02 16.27 -1.73
CA ALA A 42 4.15 15.78 -3.10
C ALA A 42 5.16 14.62 -3.21
N MET A 43 6.23 14.67 -2.43
CA MET A 43 7.19 13.58 -2.31
C MET A 43 6.58 12.37 -1.58
N GLU A 44 5.80 12.59 -0.52
CA GLU A 44 5.08 11.52 0.16
C GLU A 44 4.10 10.81 -0.76
N ASP A 45 3.29 11.56 -1.51
CA ASP A 45 2.34 11.03 -2.48
C ASP A 45 3.08 10.21 -3.55
N TRP A 46 4.20 10.74 -4.08
CA TRP A 46 5.02 9.99 -5.04
C TRP A 46 5.57 8.68 -4.46
N ILE A 47 6.07 8.70 -3.21
CA ILE A 47 6.56 7.49 -2.54
C ILE A 47 5.42 6.47 -2.39
N VAL A 48 4.25 6.89 -1.92
CA VAL A 48 3.08 6.01 -1.74
C VAL A 48 2.63 5.43 -3.09
N ASP A 49 2.65 6.21 -4.16
CA ASP A 49 2.36 5.72 -5.51
C ASP A 49 3.37 4.65 -5.95
N GLN A 50 4.67 4.87 -5.72
CA GLN A 50 5.68 3.86 -6.05
C GLN A 50 5.56 2.61 -5.19
N MET A 51 5.13 2.74 -3.93
CA MET A 51 4.92 1.61 -3.01
C MET A 51 3.86 0.63 -3.51
N HIS A 52 2.84 1.09 -4.24
CA HIS A 52 1.88 0.19 -4.90
C HIS A 52 2.57 -0.70 -5.94
N ILE A 53 3.52 -0.14 -6.68
CA ILE A 53 4.27 -0.88 -7.71
C ILE A 53 5.24 -1.87 -7.08
N VAL A 54 5.98 -1.48 -6.05
CA VAL A 54 6.96 -2.36 -5.39
C VAL A 54 6.35 -3.30 -4.35
N ARG A 55 5.03 -3.21 -4.10
CA ARG A 55 4.32 -4.07 -3.15
C ARG A 55 4.57 -5.58 -3.32
N PRO A 56 4.72 -6.14 -4.54
CA PRO A 56 4.95 -7.57 -4.73
C PRO A 56 6.24 -8.11 -4.10
N VAL A 57 7.24 -7.26 -3.82
CA VAL A 57 8.49 -7.72 -3.20
C VAL A 57 8.41 -7.83 -1.68
N VAL A 58 7.37 -7.27 -1.07
CA VAL A 58 7.22 -7.19 0.39
C VAL A 58 6.72 -8.52 0.95
N GLU A 59 7.62 -9.22 1.64
CA GLU A 59 7.31 -10.49 2.33
C GLU A 59 6.84 -10.25 3.77
N THR A 60 7.35 -9.18 4.41
CA THR A 60 7.07 -8.85 5.80
C THR A 60 6.92 -7.34 5.98
N GLY A 61 6.08 -6.91 6.94
CA GLY A 61 5.66 -5.51 7.03
C GLY A 61 6.77 -4.47 7.19
N TYR A 62 7.86 -4.82 7.88
CA TYR A 62 8.99 -3.88 8.10
C TYR A 62 9.73 -3.52 6.81
N GLU A 63 9.64 -4.37 5.77
CA GLU A 63 10.29 -4.12 4.48
C GLU A 63 9.72 -2.88 3.79
N ASN A 64 8.49 -2.48 4.12
CA ASN A 64 7.92 -1.22 3.64
C ASN A 64 8.75 -0.01 4.08
N LEU A 65 9.32 -0.01 5.29
CA LEU A 65 10.19 1.09 5.75
C LEU A 65 11.45 1.19 4.89
N LEU A 66 12.01 0.03 4.54
CA LEU A 66 13.22 -0.02 3.73
C LEU A 66 12.96 0.50 2.31
N LEU A 67 11.84 0.10 1.72
CA LEU A 67 11.42 0.57 0.39
C LEU A 67 11.16 2.08 0.39
N VAL A 68 10.44 2.61 1.38
CA VAL A 68 10.18 4.05 1.51
C VAL A 68 11.48 4.86 1.55
N ARG A 69 12.48 4.42 2.33
CA ARG A 69 13.78 5.08 2.36
C ARG A 69 14.56 4.91 1.05
N LEU A 70 14.55 3.72 0.45
CA LEU A 70 15.27 3.47 -0.80
C LEU A 70 14.70 4.32 -1.94
N LEU A 71 13.38 4.43 -2.05
CA LEU A 71 12.69 5.31 -3.00
C LEU A 71 13.08 6.78 -2.81
N LEU A 72 13.22 7.22 -1.56
CA LEU A 72 13.70 8.57 -1.24
C LEU A 72 15.16 8.78 -1.70
N GLU A 73 16.07 7.83 -1.40
CA GLU A 73 17.48 7.89 -1.83
C GLU A 73 17.61 7.88 -3.36
N MET A 74 16.75 7.14 -4.08
CA MET A 74 16.68 7.15 -5.55
C MET A 74 16.24 8.50 -6.10
N LYS A 75 15.25 9.14 -5.45
CA LYS A 75 14.68 10.41 -5.93
C LYS A 75 15.55 11.62 -5.58
N ILE A 76 16.29 11.53 -4.48
CA ILE A 76 17.16 12.60 -3.97
C ILE A 76 18.59 12.06 -3.81
N PRO A 77 19.40 12.07 -4.89
CA PRO A 77 20.75 11.50 -4.87
C PRO A 77 21.68 12.08 -3.80
N SER A 78 21.45 13.32 -3.35
CA SER A 78 22.23 13.94 -2.26
C SER A 78 21.98 13.31 -0.88
N LEU A 79 20.89 12.57 -0.70
CA LEU A 79 20.58 11.83 0.52
C LEU A 79 21.04 10.36 0.45
N CYS A 80 21.53 9.92 -0.71
CA CYS A 80 21.96 8.55 -0.95
C CYS A 80 23.07 8.15 0.01
N LYS A 81 22.83 7.08 0.77
CA LYS A 81 23.82 6.42 1.62
C LYS A 81 24.12 5.01 1.16
N SER A 82 23.19 4.41 0.44
CA SER A 82 23.31 3.04 -0.03
C SER A 82 24.13 2.96 -1.32
N SER A 83 24.90 1.89 -1.49
CA SER A 83 25.66 1.67 -2.73
C SER A 83 24.76 1.25 -3.91
N VAL A 84 23.50 0.94 -3.64
CA VAL A 84 22.57 0.34 -4.61
C VAL A 84 21.56 1.31 -5.19
N ALA A 85 21.39 2.52 -4.63
CA ALA A 85 20.37 3.45 -5.10
C ALA A 85 20.76 4.19 -6.39
N GLU A 86 22.06 4.36 -6.67
CA GLU A 86 22.51 5.06 -7.88
C GLU A 86 22.14 4.26 -9.14
N GLY A 87 21.32 4.86 -10.01
CA GLY A 87 20.86 4.23 -11.26
C GLY A 87 19.82 3.11 -11.07
N LEU A 88 19.34 2.87 -9.84
CA LEU A 88 18.31 1.89 -9.56
C LEU A 88 16.96 2.34 -10.15
N THR A 89 16.25 1.42 -10.79
CA THR A 89 14.88 1.65 -11.27
C THR A 89 13.87 0.87 -10.43
N ILE A 90 12.59 1.17 -10.59
CA ILE A 90 11.51 0.45 -9.92
C ILE A 90 11.51 -1.03 -10.34
N GLU A 91 11.72 -1.32 -11.62
CA GLU A 91 11.86 -2.68 -12.15
C GLU A 91 13.08 -3.37 -11.53
N GLY A 92 14.19 -2.64 -11.35
CA GLY A 92 15.38 -3.16 -10.68
C GLY A 92 15.12 -3.61 -9.24
N ILE A 93 14.27 -2.90 -8.50
CA ILE A 93 13.79 -3.33 -7.17
C ILE A 93 12.99 -4.62 -7.29
N LEU A 94 12.01 -4.66 -8.18
CA LEU A 94 11.13 -5.83 -8.37
C LEU A 94 11.92 -7.11 -8.68
N GLU A 95 12.94 -7.00 -9.51
CA GLU A 95 13.75 -8.14 -9.94
C GLU A 95 14.82 -8.57 -8.93
N ASN A 96 15.30 -7.65 -8.09
CA ASN A 96 16.51 -7.87 -7.28
C ASN A 96 16.35 -7.59 -5.78
N TRP A 97 15.12 -7.46 -5.26
CA TRP A 97 14.87 -7.13 -3.86
C TRP A 97 15.60 -8.04 -2.86
N SER A 98 15.64 -9.35 -3.12
CA SER A 98 16.34 -10.32 -2.26
C SER A 98 17.84 -10.08 -2.14
N LYS A 99 18.46 -9.42 -3.13
CA LYS A 99 19.87 -9.00 -3.11
C LYS A 99 20.05 -7.59 -2.56
N ILE A 100 19.10 -6.70 -2.82
CA ILE A 100 19.12 -5.29 -2.35
C ILE A 100 18.91 -5.22 -0.83
N LYS A 101 17.89 -5.92 -0.31
CA LYS A 101 17.50 -5.93 1.10
C LYS A 101 18.67 -6.16 2.07
N PRO A 102 19.50 -7.22 1.93
CA PRO A 102 20.61 -7.43 2.86
C PRO A 102 21.66 -6.31 2.80
N VAL A 103 21.94 -5.74 1.62
CA VAL A 103 22.91 -4.65 1.45
C VAL A 103 22.46 -3.40 2.20
N ILE A 104 21.23 -2.94 1.96
CA ILE A 104 20.73 -1.72 2.62
C ILE A 104 20.55 -1.91 4.13
N MET A 105 20.19 -3.11 4.59
CA MET A 105 20.12 -3.42 6.03
C MET A 105 21.49 -3.27 6.71
N GLU A 106 22.56 -3.73 6.07
CA GLU A 106 23.93 -3.61 6.57
C GLU A 106 24.42 -2.15 6.49
N GLU A 107 24.32 -1.52 5.32
CA GLU A 107 24.83 -0.16 5.09
C GLU A 107 24.12 0.89 5.94
N TRP A 108 22.82 0.69 6.19
CA TRP A 108 22.05 1.57 7.06
C TRP A 108 22.17 1.20 8.54
N SER A 109 22.89 0.12 8.86
CA SER A 109 23.07 -0.40 10.21
C SER A 109 21.72 -0.64 10.92
N GLU A 110 20.78 -1.23 10.21
CA GLU A 110 19.43 -1.48 10.70
C GLU A 110 19.27 -2.87 11.31
N ASN A 111 18.33 -2.98 12.24
CA ASN A 111 17.98 -4.22 12.90
C ASN A 111 16.52 -4.59 12.59
N ARG A 112 16.29 -5.84 12.16
CA ARG A 112 14.96 -6.32 11.76
C ARG A 112 13.93 -6.16 12.87
N ASP A 113 14.23 -6.59 14.08
CA ASP A 113 13.27 -6.61 15.18
C ASP A 113 12.91 -5.17 15.60
N ALA A 114 13.88 -4.28 15.64
CA ALA A 114 13.64 -2.86 15.88
C ALA A 114 12.74 -2.21 14.81
N LEU A 115 12.90 -2.58 13.53
CA LEU A 115 12.03 -2.08 12.46
C LEU A 115 10.62 -2.68 12.52
N VAL A 116 10.49 -3.97 12.87
CA VAL A 116 9.20 -4.63 13.08
C VAL A 116 8.44 -3.95 14.22
N ASP A 117 9.10 -3.74 15.36
CA ASP A 117 8.49 -3.10 16.53
C ASP A 117 8.07 -1.66 16.23
N LEU A 118 8.93 -0.89 15.54
CA LEU A 118 8.61 0.48 15.16
C LEU A 118 7.42 0.55 14.20
N PHE A 119 7.40 -0.33 13.18
CA PHE A 119 6.31 -0.35 12.21
C PHE A 119 4.98 -0.71 12.87
N GLY A 120 4.96 -1.74 13.72
CA GLY A 120 3.78 -2.13 14.48
C GLY A 120 3.28 -0.99 15.36
N LYS A 121 4.17 -0.40 16.16
CA LYS A 121 3.84 0.71 17.06
C LYS A 121 3.24 1.91 16.32
N VAL A 122 3.82 2.32 15.20
CA VAL A 122 3.32 3.47 14.43
C VAL A 122 1.93 3.20 13.85
N ARG A 123 1.66 1.97 13.41
CA ARG A 123 0.34 1.55 12.93
C ARG A 123 -0.70 1.57 14.04
N ASP A 124 -0.36 0.96 15.18
CA ASP A 124 -1.25 0.90 16.34
C ASP A 124 -1.55 2.31 16.85
N GLU A 125 -0.54 3.17 16.99
CA GLU A 125 -0.73 4.56 17.40
C GLU A 125 -1.59 5.36 16.40
N TRP A 126 -1.46 5.12 15.09
CA TRP A 126 -2.30 5.80 14.10
C TRP A 126 -3.75 5.31 14.21
N MET A 127 -3.97 4.01 14.30
CA MET A 127 -5.29 3.41 14.48
C MET A 127 -5.97 3.92 15.76
N GLU A 128 -5.23 4.06 16.87
CA GLU A 128 -5.75 4.57 18.14
C GLU A 128 -6.09 6.07 18.10
N LYS A 129 -5.22 6.89 17.49
CA LYS A 129 -5.36 8.36 17.50
C LYS A 129 -6.33 8.87 16.44
N ASP A 130 -6.40 8.19 15.30
CA ASP A 130 -7.20 8.62 14.15
C ASP A 130 -7.66 7.42 13.32
N LEU A 131 -8.55 6.63 13.94
CA LEU A 131 -9.19 5.48 13.30
C LEU A 131 -9.83 5.86 11.96
N ALA A 132 -10.41 7.06 11.85
CA ALA A 132 -11.09 7.49 10.63
C ALA A 132 -10.15 7.56 9.43
N THR A 133 -8.97 8.17 9.58
CA THR A 133 -7.99 8.23 8.49
C THR A 133 -7.26 6.91 8.28
N TRP A 134 -7.03 6.12 9.34
CA TRP A 134 -6.48 4.76 9.21
C TRP A 134 -7.39 3.86 8.39
N VAL A 135 -8.68 3.83 8.72
CA VAL A 135 -9.70 3.08 7.98
C VAL A 135 -9.84 3.61 6.54
N GLY A 136 -9.80 4.92 6.36
CA GLY A 136 -9.86 5.59 5.04
C GLY A 136 -8.72 5.25 4.08
N ALA A 137 -7.59 4.76 4.60
CA ALA A 137 -6.44 4.33 3.81
C ALA A 137 -6.54 2.89 3.28
N ASN A 138 -7.63 2.17 3.60
CA ASN A 138 -7.87 0.80 3.16
C ASN A 138 -8.95 0.75 2.06
N SER A 139 -8.83 -0.23 1.17
CA SER A 139 -9.80 -0.50 0.11
C SER A 139 -10.33 -1.93 0.22
N PHE A 140 -11.62 -2.11 -0.05
CA PHE A 140 -12.28 -3.41 -0.09
C PHE A 140 -12.90 -3.59 -1.47
N VAL A 141 -12.37 -4.55 -2.24
CA VAL A 141 -12.90 -4.92 -3.56
C VAL A 141 -13.57 -6.28 -3.44
N GLU A 142 -14.76 -6.40 -3.99
CA GLU A 142 -15.59 -7.61 -3.89
C GLU A 142 -16.52 -7.67 -5.11
N ASP A 143 -16.90 -8.85 -5.56
CA ASP A 143 -17.83 -9.03 -6.68
C ASP A 143 -19.27 -9.31 -6.23
N ARG A 144 -19.48 -9.63 -4.95
CA ARG A 144 -20.79 -9.80 -4.31
C ARG A 144 -21.31 -8.53 -3.65
N LEU A 145 -22.36 -7.94 -4.23
CA LEU A 145 -23.06 -6.80 -3.65
C LEU A 145 -23.59 -7.06 -2.24
N ALA A 146 -24.02 -8.28 -1.93
CA ALA A 146 -24.52 -8.63 -0.60
C ALA A 146 -23.46 -8.45 0.50
N THR A 147 -22.20 -8.81 0.23
CA THR A 147 -21.08 -8.60 1.15
C THR A 147 -20.85 -7.10 1.38
N LEU A 148 -20.80 -6.31 0.30
CA LEU A 148 -20.63 -4.85 0.40
C LEU A 148 -21.74 -4.18 1.22
N LYS A 149 -22.99 -4.63 1.06
CA LYS A 149 -24.11 -4.15 1.89
C LYS A 149 -23.94 -4.48 3.37
N ASN A 150 -23.29 -5.60 3.72
CA ASN A 150 -23.00 -5.91 5.11
C ASN A 150 -21.89 -5.01 5.65
N VAL A 151 -20.83 -4.77 4.88
CA VAL A 151 -19.78 -3.79 5.23
C VAL A 151 -20.36 -2.39 5.46
N ILE A 152 -21.38 -1.99 4.69
CA ILE A 152 -22.07 -0.70 4.88
C ILE A 152 -22.79 -0.61 6.23
N LYS A 153 -23.28 -1.73 6.77
CA LYS A 153 -24.01 -1.75 8.05
C LYS A 153 -23.07 -1.66 9.25
N GLU A 154 -21.78 -1.95 9.09
CA GLU A 154 -20.79 -1.93 10.16
C GLU A 154 -20.21 -0.50 10.34
N PRO A 155 -20.53 0.21 11.43
CA PRO A 155 -20.12 1.60 11.60
C PRO A 155 -18.60 1.79 11.68
N GLU A 156 -17.88 0.81 12.22
CA GLU A 156 -16.42 0.81 12.33
C GLU A 156 -15.75 0.77 10.95
N LEU A 157 -16.43 0.22 9.95
CA LEU A 157 -15.91 0.11 8.59
C LEU A 157 -16.28 1.32 7.73
N ASN A 158 -16.94 2.36 8.26
CA ASN A 158 -17.49 3.47 7.47
C ASN A 158 -16.48 4.19 6.57
N GLY A 159 -15.20 4.24 6.96
CA GLY A 159 -14.15 4.87 6.16
C GLY A 159 -13.62 4.02 4.99
N TRP A 160 -13.90 2.71 4.94
CA TRP A 160 -13.35 1.86 3.88
C TRP A 160 -13.86 2.29 2.51
N ASN A 161 -12.95 2.33 1.53
CA ASN A 161 -13.27 2.53 0.14
C ASN A 161 -13.84 1.22 -0.43
N LEU A 162 -15.12 1.22 -0.83
CA LEU A 162 -15.81 0.01 -1.27
C LEU A 162 -15.93 -0.03 -2.80
N TYR A 163 -15.51 -1.16 -3.38
CA TYR A 163 -15.53 -1.38 -4.81
C TYR A 163 -16.29 -2.66 -5.16
N LEU A 164 -17.26 -2.56 -6.07
CA LEU A 164 -17.87 -3.71 -6.71
C LEU A 164 -17.12 -3.99 -8.03
N GLY A 165 -16.40 -5.12 -8.10
CA GLY A 165 -15.75 -5.55 -9.34
C GLY A 165 -16.78 -6.02 -10.36
N ASP A 166 -16.83 -5.41 -11.54
CA ASP A 166 -17.87 -5.71 -12.54
C ASP A 166 -17.59 -6.97 -13.40
N TRP A 167 -16.39 -7.53 -13.24
CA TRP A 167 -15.87 -8.68 -13.99
C TRP A 167 -16.08 -10.02 -13.28
N GLY A 168 -16.74 -10.02 -12.12
CA GLY A 168 -17.04 -11.22 -11.34
C GLY A 168 -18.41 -11.83 -11.65
N TYR A 169 -19.01 -12.51 -10.67
CA TYR A 169 -20.26 -13.26 -10.82
C TYR A 169 -21.54 -12.42 -10.66
N ASN A 170 -21.43 -11.10 -10.43
CA ASN A 170 -22.61 -10.24 -10.31
C ASN A 170 -23.38 -10.08 -11.63
N THR A 171 -24.68 -9.90 -11.48
CA THR A 171 -25.61 -9.65 -12.57
C THR A 171 -25.68 -8.17 -12.92
N GLN A 172 -26.19 -7.85 -14.11
CA GLN A 172 -26.47 -6.48 -14.52
C GLN A 172 -27.39 -5.75 -13.52
N LYS A 173 -28.38 -6.46 -12.97
CA LYS A 173 -29.29 -5.94 -11.95
C LYS A 173 -28.56 -5.56 -10.66
N GLU A 174 -27.60 -6.38 -10.22
CA GLU A 174 -26.80 -6.07 -9.03
C GLU A 174 -25.87 -4.89 -9.27
N ARG A 175 -25.30 -4.73 -10.47
CA ARG A 175 -24.52 -3.53 -10.81
C ARG A 175 -25.36 -2.26 -10.81
N GLU A 176 -26.55 -2.32 -11.40
CA GLU A 176 -27.50 -1.20 -11.38
C GLU A 176 -27.92 -0.85 -9.96
N GLU A 177 -28.16 -1.85 -9.11
CA GLU A 177 -28.45 -1.64 -7.70
C GLU A 177 -27.24 -1.03 -6.96
N ALA A 178 -26.03 -1.54 -7.17
CA ALA A 178 -24.82 -1.03 -6.55
C ALA A 178 -24.57 0.45 -6.89
N ALA A 179 -24.84 0.86 -8.14
CA ALA A 179 -24.75 2.25 -8.57
C ALA A 179 -25.69 3.22 -7.82
N THR A 180 -26.71 2.70 -7.13
CA THR A 180 -27.59 3.51 -6.26
C THR A 180 -26.98 3.82 -4.89
N TYR A 181 -25.93 3.09 -4.48
CA TYR A 181 -25.21 3.34 -3.23
C TYR A 181 -24.08 4.33 -3.48
N SER A 182 -24.14 5.51 -2.87
CA SER A 182 -23.06 6.52 -2.96
C SER A 182 -21.71 6.03 -2.44
N ARG A 183 -21.72 4.99 -1.60
CA ARG A 183 -20.54 4.42 -0.94
C ARG A 183 -19.87 3.30 -1.74
N ILE A 184 -20.52 2.75 -2.77
CA ILE A 184 -19.98 1.67 -3.60
C ILE A 184 -19.57 2.25 -4.95
N GLN A 185 -18.31 2.06 -5.32
CA GLN A 185 -17.81 2.40 -6.65
C GLN A 185 -17.76 1.15 -7.51
N ILE A 186 -18.34 1.18 -8.71
CA ILE A 186 -18.16 0.09 -9.67
C ILE A 186 -16.75 0.19 -10.24
N LEU A 187 -15.99 -0.88 -10.11
CA LEU A 187 -14.63 -0.97 -10.63
C LEU A 187 -14.65 -1.83 -11.89
N GLN A 188 -13.95 -1.38 -12.93
CA GLN A 188 -13.71 -2.14 -14.16
C GLN A 188 -12.38 -2.89 -14.08
N LEU A 189 -12.26 -4.03 -14.77
CA LEU A 189 -11.03 -4.83 -14.70
C LEU A 189 -9.81 -4.04 -15.18
N SER A 190 -9.99 -3.19 -16.20
CA SER A 190 -8.92 -2.33 -16.73
C SER A 190 -8.43 -1.29 -15.71
N ASP A 191 -9.32 -0.82 -14.83
CA ASP A 191 -9.01 0.19 -13.83
C ASP A 191 -8.44 -0.45 -12.55
N PHE A 192 -8.96 -1.62 -12.18
CA PHE A 192 -8.37 -2.48 -11.16
C PHE A 192 -6.90 -2.76 -11.45
N SER A 193 -6.60 -3.12 -12.70
CA SER A 193 -5.25 -3.39 -13.20
C SER A 193 -4.30 -2.21 -13.09
N LYS A 194 -4.80 -0.97 -12.99
CA LYS A 194 -3.98 0.24 -12.83
C LYS A 194 -3.87 0.68 -11.38
N LYS A 195 -4.88 0.38 -10.57
CA LYS A 195 -4.97 0.82 -9.16
C LYS A 195 -4.19 -0.08 -8.21
N LEU A 196 -3.95 -1.34 -8.59
CA LEU A 196 -3.31 -2.37 -7.77
C LEU A 196 -2.05 -2.97 -8.41
N LYS A 197 -1.54 -2.33 -9.48
CA LYS A 197 -0.22 -2.61 -10.07
C LYS A 197 0.77 -1.53 -9.67
#